data_AF-A0A2E8X0H4-F1
#
_entry.id   AF-A0A2E8X0H4-F1
#
_cell.length_a   1.000
_cell.length_b   1.000
_cell.length_c   1.000
_cell.angle_alpha   90.00
_cell.angle_beta   90.00
_cell.angle_gamma   90.00
#
_symmetry.space_group_name_H-M   'P 1'
#
loop_
_entity.id
_entity.type
_entity.pdbx_description
1 polymer ?
#
loop_
_entity_poly.entity_id
_entity_poly.type
_entity_poly.pdbx_seq_one_letter_code
_entity_poly.pdbx_strand_id
1 'polypeptide(L)'
;MILGKKQYIDKISQHPLARAYRIDKINLAALHATLLHYIKNEALEKIPIWQMISSTEKNLRERAEKFKDQFPCLIEIIPTISTIGGGSLPGSQLNSFGIKINSNNASKLADKLRNNKDSILGRIEKDTFIIDLRTIPYDKDELLANALKEM
;
A
#
# COMPACT_ATOMS: atom_id res chain seq x y z
N MET A 1 -19.94 -6.80 2.40
CA MET A 1 -20.41 -8.20 2.47
C MET A 1 -21.19 -8.35 3.75
N ILE A 2 -22.40 -8.91 3.71
CA ILE A 2 -23.21 -9.18 4.90
C ILE A 2 -23.27 -10.70 5.06
N LEU A 3 -22.86 -11.20 6.22
CA LEU A 3 -22.89 -12.61 6.57
C LEU A 3 -23.78 -12.77 7.80
N GLY A 4 -24.55 -13.85 7.89
CA GLY A 4 -25.44 -14.07 9.02
C GLY A 4 -26.45 -15.18 8.78
N LYS A 5 -27.44 -15.29 9.69
CA LYS A 5 -28.51 -16.28 9.59
C LYS A 5 -29.39 -16.03 8.37
N LYS A 6 -29.74 -17.09 7.65
CA LYS A 6 -30.56 -17.06 6.43
C LYS A 6 -31.82 -16.21 6.57
N GLN A 7 -32.59 -16.39 7.66
CA GLN A 7 -33.81 -15.63 7.92
C GLN A 7 -33.64 -14.09 7.91
N TYR A 8 -32.46 -13.57 8.24
CA TYR A 8 -32.17 -12.14 8.21
C TYR A 8 -31.65 -11.69 6.85
N ILE A 9 -30.83 -12.52 6.20
CA ILE A 9 -30.34 -12.25 4.83
C ILE A 9 -31.51 -12.20 3.84
N ASP A 10 -32.47 -13.11 3.97
CA ASP A 10 -33.66 -13.16 3.11
C ASP A 10 -34.53 -11.90 3.28
N LYS A 11 -34.68 -11.40 4.51
CA LYS A 11 -35.38 -10.12 4.77
C LYS A 11 -34.65 -8.93 4.13
N ILE A 12 -33.32 -8.87 4.25
CA ILE A 12 -32.51 -7.78 3.68
C ILE A 12 -32.56 -7.82 2.15
N SER A 13 -32.48 -9.01 1.54
CA SER A 13 -32.44 -9.15 0.08
C SER A 13 -33.75 -8.80 -0.60
N GLN A 14 -34.89 -8.96 0.09
CA GLN A 14 -36.22 -8.58 -0.40
C GLN A 14 -36.55 -7.09 -0.18
N HIS A 15 -35.78 -6.38 0.65
CA HIS A 15 -36.04 -4.97 0.93
C HIS A 15 -35.85 -4.11 -0.34
N PRO A 16 -36.74 -3.14 -0.66
CA PRO A 16 -36.65 -2.34 -1.89
C PRO A 16 -35.29 -1.64 -2.10
N LEU A 17 -34.64 -1.21 -1.00
CA LEU A 17 -33.30 -0.62 -1.06
C LEU A 17 -32.21 -1.57 -1.57
N ALA A 18 -32.39 -2.89 -1.48
CA ALA A 18 -31.41 -3.85 -2.00
C ALA A 18 -31.16 -3.66 -3.50
N ARG A 19 -32.16 -3.19 -4.25
CA ARG A 19 -32.03 -2.84 -5.67
C ARG A 19 -31.06 -1.67 -5.89
N ALA A 20 -31.10 -0.67 -5.00
CA ALA A 20 -30.26 0.53 -5.07
C ALA A 20 -28.82 0.26 -4.62
N TYR A 21 -28.62 -0.63 -3.65
CA TYR A 21 -27.29 -1.04 -3.15
C TYR A 21 -26.68 -2.23 -3.89
N ARG A 22 -27.28 -2.65 -5.02
CA ARG A 22 -26.79 -3.83 -5.75
C ARG A 22 -25.42 -3.52 -6.35
N ILE A 23 -24.44 -4.36 -6.00
CA ILE A 23 -23.09 -4.34 -6.57
C ILE A 23 -23.14 -4.47 -8.10
N ASP A 24 -22.26 -3.74 -8.79
CA ASP A 24 -22.11 -3.86 -10.24
C ASP A 24 -21.34 -5.13 -10.64
N LYS A 25 -21.36 -5.44 -11.94
CA LYS A 25 -20.75 -6.66 -12.50
C LYS A 25 -19.23 -6.71 -12.32
N ILE A 26 -18.54 -5.58 -12.41
CA ILE A 26 -17.08 -5.52 -12.33
C ILE A 26 -16.65 -5.78 -10.89
N ASN A 27 -17.26 -5.08 -9.93
CA ASN A 27 -16.95 -5.28 -8.51
C ASN A 27 -17.33 -6.68 -8.02
N LEU A 28 -18.43 -7.26 -8.53
CA LEU A 28 -18.80 -8.64 -8.23
C LEU A 28 -17.74 -9.64 -8.77
N ALA A 29 -17.27 -9.44 -10.00
CA ALA A 29 -16.22 -10.29 -10.59
C ALA A 29 -14.90 -10.17 -9.83
N ALA A 30 -14.49 -8.94 -9.47
CA ALA A 30 -13.29 -8.69 -8.68
C ALA A 30 -13.38 -9.31 -7.27
N LEU A 31 -14.54 -9.21 -6.61
CA LEU A 31 -14.79 -9.85 -5.32
C LEU A 31 -14.70 -11.37 -5.43
N HIS A 32 -15.32 -11.96 -6.46
CA HIS A 32 -15.25 -13.40 -6.69
C HIS A 32 -13.81 -13.88 -6.91
N ALA A 33 -13.04 -13.22 -7.77
CA ALA A 33 -11.62 -13.54 -7.97
C ALA A 33 -10.81 -13.42 -6.68
N THR A 34 -11.05 -12.37 -5.89
CA THR A 34 -10.41 -12.16 -4.58
C THR A 34 -10.74 -13.31 -3.62
N LEU A 35 -12.01 -13.72 -3.52
CA LEU A 35 -12.44 -14.83 -2.66
C LEU A 35 -11.85 -16.17 -3.10
N LEU A 36 -11.68 -16.40 -4.42
CA LEU A 36 -11.01 -17.59 -4.93
C LEU A 36 -9.55 -17.69 -4.44
N HIS A 37 -8.82 -16.58 -4.37
CA HIS A 37 -7.46 -16.57 -3.82
C HIS A 37 -7.43 -16.97 -2.34
N TYR A 38 -8.45 -16.57 -1.55
CA TYR A 38 -8.57 -17.06 -0.17
C TYR A 38 -8.86 -18.56 -0.12
N ILE A 39 -9.80 -19.07 -0.92
CA ILE A 39 -10.15 -20.49 -0.95
C ILE A 39 -8.95 -21.37 -1.34
N LYS A 40 -8.12 -20.87 -2.26
CA LYS A 40 -6.89 -21.55 -2.72
C LYS A 40 -5.70 -21.38 -1.77
N ASN A 41 -5.86 -20.67 -0.65
CA ASN A 41 -4.79 -20.33 0.29
C ASN A 41 -3.60 -19.56 -0.33
N GLU A 42 -3.84 -18.79 -1.40
CA GLU A 42 -2.82 -17.98 -2.09
C GLU A 42 -2.96 -16.48 -1.78
N ALA A 43 -3.73 -16.12 -0.76
CA ALA A 43 -4.03 -14.74 -0.39
C ALA A 43 -2.76 -13.90 -0.14
N LEU A 44 -1.77 -14.46 0.57
CA LEU A 44 -0.50 -13.78 0.87
C LEU A 44 0.31 -13.47 -0.39
N GLU A 45 0.14 -14.26 -1.46
CA GLU A 45 0.91 -14.15 -2.69
C GLU A 45 0.19 -13.37 -3.78
N LYS A 46 -1.15 -13.32 -3.76
CA LYS A 46 -1.96 -12.73 -4.84
C LYS A 46 -2.69 -11.46 -4.45
N ILE A 47 -2.99 -11.26 -3.17
CA ILE A 47 -3.76 -10.11 -2.72
C ILE A 47 -2.80 -9.01 -2.23
N PRO A 48 -2.77 -7.82 -2.87
CA PRO A 48 -1.76 -6.80 -2.59
C PRO A 48 -1.68 -6.39 -1.12
N ILE A 49 -2.81 -6.19 -0.45
CA ILE A 49 -2.81 -5.78 0.96
C ILE A 49 -2.14 -6.83 1.86
N TRP A 50 -2.29 -8.12 1.54
CA TRP A 50 -1.65 -9.18 2.30
C TRP A 50 -0.17 -9.30 2.00
N GLN A 51 0.26 -9.07 0.76
CA GLN A 51 1.70 -8.97 0.44
C GLN A 51 2.35 -7.84 1.25
N MET A 52 1.68 -6.67 1.32
CA MET A 52 2.15 -5.51 2.08
C MET A 52 2.19 -5.80 3.58
N ILE A 53 1.11 -6.35 4.16
CA ILE A 53 1.04 -6.64 5.60
C ILE A 53 2.04 -7.73 6.01
N SER A 54 2.17 -8.79 5.20
CA SER A 54 3.04 -9.94 5.52
C SER A 54 4.51 -9.73 5.20
N SER A 55 4.87 -8.62 4.54
CA SER A 55 6.27 -8.27 4.28
C SER A 55 7.07 -8.18 5.59
N THR A 56 8.16 -8.92 5.65
CA THR A 56 9.03 -8.97 6.83
C THR A 56 9.96 -7.76 6.86
N GLU A 57 10.41 -7.36 8.06
CA GLU A 57 11.40 -6.28 8.21
C GLU A 57 12.69 -6.57 7.44
N LYS A 58 13.12 -7.84 7.42
CA LYS A 58 14.29 -8.29 6.65
C LYS A 58 14.12 -8.02 5.15
N ASN A 59 12.99 -8.43 4.56
CA ASN A 59 12.74 -8.24 3.13
C ASN A 59 12.66 -6.75 2.76
N LEU A 60 12.06 -5.93 3.63
CA LEU A 60 11.97 -4.49 3.41
C LEU A 60 13.33 -3.81 3.51
N ARG A 61 14.18 -4.23 4.46
CA ARG A 61 15.54 -3.74 4.59
C ARG A 61 16.40 -4.13 3.38
N GLU A 62 16.39 -5.40 2.98
CA GLU A 62 17.14 -5.86 1.80
C GLU A 62 16.68 -5.11 0.53
N ARG A 63 15.39 -4.82 0.41
CA ARG A 63 14.85 -3.99 -0.68
C ARG A 63 15.37 -2.55 -0.60
N ALA A 64 15.42 -1.95 0.59
CA ALA A 64 15.98 -0.61 0.79
C ALA A 64 17.49 -0.55 0.47
N GLU A 65 18.24 -1.61 0.80
CA GLU A 65 19.67 -1.74 0.47
C GLU A 65 19.90 -1.70 -1.05
N LYS A 66 19.06 -2.38 -1.85
CA LYS A 66 19.13 -2.28 -3.32
C LYS A 66 18.95 -0.86 -3.85
N PHE A 67 18.03 -0.08 -3.26
CA PHE A 67 17.89 1.33 -3.61
C PHE A 67 19.11 2.14 -3.17
N LYS A 68 19.68 1.84 -2.00
CA LYS A 68 20.85 2.55 -1.46
C LYS A 68 22.08 2.32 -2.34
N ASP A 69 22.27 1.11 -2.85
CA ASP A 69 23.35 0.79 -3.78
C ASP A 69 23.20 1.55 -5.12
N GLN A 70 21.97 1.73 -5.60
CA GLN A 70 21.69 2.51 -6.82
C GLN A 70 21.85 4.02 -6.60
N PHE A 71 21.55 4.52 -5.40
CA PHE A 71 21.48 5.95 -5.09
C PHE A 71 22.23 6.31 -3.80
N PRO A 72 23.54 6.04 -3.70
CA PRO A 72 24.28 6.05 -2.43
C PRO A 72 24.32 7.41 -1.74
N CYS A 73 24.32 8.52 -2.48
CA CYS A 73 24.36 9.87 -1.93
C CYS A 73 22.97 10.50 -1.75
N LEU A 74 21.97 10.00 -2.47
CA LEU A 74 20.63 10.58 -2.48
C LEU A 74 19.76 10.05 -1.34
N ILE A 75 19.95 8.78 -0.95
CA ILE A 75 19.03 8.13 -0.01
C ILE A 75 19.72 7.64 1.26
N GLU A 76 18.95 7.51 2.33
CA GLU A 76 19.33 6.89 3.59
C GLU A 76 18.28 5.85 3.98
N ILE A 77 18.71 4.68 4.45
CA ILE A 77 17.79 3.62 4.90
C ILE A 77 17.40 3.93 6.34
N ILE A 78 16.10 3.99 6.63
CA ILE A 78 15.62 4.27 7.97
C ILE A 78 14.57 3.25 8.44
N PRO A 79 14.56 2.87 9.72
CA PRO A 79 13.44 2.14 10.29
C PRO A 79 12.21 3.05 10.33
N THR A 80 11.04 2.47 10.13
CA THR A 80 9.76 3.19 10.06
C THR A 80 8.66 2.40 10.75
N ILE A 81 7.58 3.08 11.12
CA ILE A 81 6.38 2.43 11.65
C ILE A 81 5.27 2.63 10.62
N SER A 82 4.74 1.53 10.11
CA SER A 82 3.62 1.54 9.17
C SER A 82 2.33 1.24 9.90
N THR A 83 1.29 2.02 9.65
CA THR A 83 -0.04 1.83 10.25
C THR A 83 -0.96 1.09 9.29
N ILE A 84 -1.57 0.00 9.74
CA ILE A 84 -2.59 -0.70 8.94
C ILE A 84 -3.90 0.09 9.01
N GLY A 85 -4.33 0.62 7.87
CA GLY A 85 -5.59 1.34 7.72
C GLY A 85 -5.44 2.86 7.90
N GLY A 86 -5.92 3.63 6.92
CA GLY A 86 -5.80 5.09 6.88
C GLY A 86 -6.83 5.86 7.72
N GLY A 87 -7.56 5.21 8.63
CA GLY A 87 -8.61 5.87 9.45
C GLY A 87 -9.70 4.95 10.01
N SER A 88 -9.79 3.69 9.55
CA SER A 88 -10.83 2.74 9.98
C SER A 88 -10.35 1.71 11.02
N LEU A 89 -9.04 1.55 11.20
CA LEU A 89 -8.45 0.60 12.14
C LEU A 89 -7.39 1.30 13.01
N PRO A 90 -7.81 2.06 14.04
CA PRO A 90 -6.85 2.62 14.98
C PRO A 90 -6.19 1.48 15.77
N GLY A 91 -4.87 1.30 15.61
CA GLY A 91 -4.05 0.57 16.59
C GLY A 91 -3.09 -0.50 16.08
N SER A 92 -3.14 -0.90 14.80
CA SER A 92 -2.20 -1.90 14.30
C SER A 92 -0.98 -1.25 13.63
N GLN A 93 0.10 -1.14 14.40
CA GLN A 93 1.41 -0.68 13.93
C GLN A 93 2.29 -1.88 13.56
N LEU A 94 2.99 -1.78 12.43
CA LEU A 94 3.98 -2.74 11.97
C LEU A 94 5.34 -2.04 11.83
N ASN A 95 6.38 -2.66 12.36
CA ASN A 95 7.75 -2.26 12.02
C ASN A 95 7.98 -2.39 10.52
N SER A 96 8.68 -1.44 9.94
CA SER A 96 8.92 -1.34 8.51
C SER A 96 10.28 -0.71 8.22
N PHE A 97 10.70 -0.74 6.97
CA PHE A 97 11.86 -0.01 6.47
C PHE A 97 11.45 0.88 5.31
N GLY A 98 11.98 2.09 5.32
CA GLY A 98 11.76 3.09 4.29
C GLY A 98 13.07 3.70 3.81
N ILE A 99 12.95 4.50 2.76
CA ILE A 99 14.04 5.34 2.26
C ILE A 99 13.73 6.80 2.59
N LYS A 100 14.69 7.44 3.25
CA LYS A 100 14.75 8.89 3.41
C LYS A 100 15.46 9.46 2.21
N ILE A 101 14.91 10.52 1.62
CA ILE A 101 15.53 11.22 0.50
C ILE A 101 16.20 12.50 1.02
N ASN A 102 17.49 12.63 0.76
CA ASN A 102 18.28 13.79 1.16
C ASN A 102 17.83 15.02 0.35
N SER A 103 17.35 16.04 1.05
CA SER A 103 16.90 17.30 0.47
C SER A 103 17.10 18.43 1.48
N ASN A 104 17.37 19.63 0.97
CA ASN A 104 17.42 20.86 1.78
C ASN A 104 16.01 21.37 2.14
N ASN A 105 14.96 20.85 1.51
CA ASN A 105 13.57 21.22 1.76
C ASN A 105 12.64 20.04 1.39
N ALA A 106 12.09 19.36 2.39
CA ALA A 106 11.26 18.18 2.14
C ALA A 106 9.92 18.53 1.47
N SER A 107 9.34 19.70 1.75
CA SER A 107 8.08 20.13 1.13
C SER A 107 8.22 20.34 -0.37
N LYS A 108 9.25 21.09 -0.79
CA LYS A 108 9.53 21.35 -2.21
C LYS A 108 9.84 20.05 -2.96
N LEU A 109 10.54 19.13 -2.30
CA LEU A 109 10.79 17.80 -2.86
C LEU A 109 9.48 17.01 -3.03
N ALA A 110 8.62 16.98 -2.01
CA ALA A 110 7.34 16.29 -2.07
C ALA A 110 6.45 16.84 -3.19
N ASP A 111 6.43 18.17 -3.37
CA ASP A 111 5.68 18.81 -4.45
C ASP A 111 6.26 18.45 -5.83
N LYS A 112 7.59 18.44 -5.98
CA LYS A 112 8.24 18.00 -7.22
C LYS A 112 7.86 16.54 -7.54
N LEU A 113 8.04 15.64 -6.60
CA LEU A 113 7.78 14.21 -6.76
C LEU A 113 6.30 13.89 -7.03
N ARG A 114 5.37 14.66 -6.46
CA ARG A 114 3.94 14.52 -6.73
C ARG A 114 3.56 14.94 -8.15
N ASN A 115 4.26 15.94 -8.69
CA ASN A 115 3.99 16.49 -10.02
C ASN A 115 4.85 15.85 -11.14
N ASN A 116 5.74 14.91 -10.80
CA ASN A 116 6.45 14.11 -11.79
C ASN A 116 5.49 13.22 -12.59
N LYS A 117 5.94 12.79 -13.77
CA LYS A 117 5.20 11.86 -14.63
C LYS A 117 4.78 10.60 -13.86
N ASP A 118 5.72 10.07 -13.09
CA ASP A 118 5.50 8.99 -12.14
C ASP A 118 5.38 9.59 -10.73
N SER A 119 4.15 9.91 -10.32
CA SER A 119 3.89 10.60 -9.06
C SER A 119 4.27 9.73 -7.86
N ILE A 120 5.17 10.23 -7.02
CA ILE A 120 5.55 9.59 -5.76
C ILE A 120 4.95 10.35 -4.58
N LEU A 121 4.26 9.61 -3.72
CA LEU A 121 3.73 10.10 -2.45
C LEU A 121 4.52 9.48 -1.31
N GLY A 122 5.24 10.33 -0.59
CA GLY A 122 5.87 10.01 0.68
C GLY A 122 5.24 10.81 1.81
N ARG A 123 5.78 10.64 3.02
CA ARG A 123 5.42 11.43 4.19
C ARG A 123 6.57 12.36 4.59
N ILE A 124 6.22 13.50 5.19
CA ILE A 124 7.21 14.43 5.73
C ILE A 124 7.17 14.33 7.24
N GLU A 125 8.32 14.05 7.85
CA GLU A 125 8.51 14.05 9.30
C GLU A 125 9.73 14.89 9.64
N LYS A 126 9.57 15.93 10.48
CA LYS A 126 10.69 16.81 10.90
C LYS A 126 11.55 17.30 9.71
N ASP A 127 10.88 17.81 8.67
CA ASP A 127 11.49 18.26 7.40
C ASP A 127 12.33 17.20 6.66
N THR A 128 11.97 15.93 6.84
CA THR A 128 12.56 14.80 6.12
C THR A 128 11.49 14.13 5.26
N PHE A 129 11.77 13.92 3.98
CA PHE A 129 10.88 13.19 3.08
C PHE A 129 11.18 11.69 3.13
N ILE A 130 10.16 10.89 3.46
CA ILE A 130 10.26 9.46 3.72
C ILE A 130 9.30 8.70 2.81
N ILE A 131 9.80 7.64 2.18
CA ILE A 131 8.99 6.67 1.42
C ILE A 131 9.04 5.33 2.16
N ASP A 132 7.90 4.84 2.64
CA ASP A 132 7.78 3.54 3.29
C ASP A 132 7.68 2.43 2.24
N LEU A 133 8.65 1.51 2.21
CA LEU A 133 8.67 0.48 1.16
C LEU A 133 7.56 -0.55 1.33
N ARG A 134 6.94 -0.65 2.52
CA ARG A 134 5.81 -1.56 2.75
C ARG A 134 4.62 -1.26 1.84
N THR A 135 4.41 0.00 1.50
CA THR A 135 3.27 0.43 0.67
C THR A 135 3.60 0.52 -0.81
N ILE A 136 4.84 0.21 -1.21
CA ILE A 136 5.24 0.16 -2.62
C ILE A 136 5.16 -1.29 -3.07
N PRO A 137 4.29 -1.66 -4.02
CA PRO A 137 4.30 -3.00 -4.62
C PRO A 137 5.65 -3.32 -5.26
N TYR A 138 6.09 -4.59 -5.21
CA TYR A 138 7.40 -4.99 -5.76
C TYR A 138 7.52 -4.72 -7.27
N ASP A 139 6.42 -4.86 -8.02
CA ASP A 139 6.37 -4.56 -9.46
C ASP A 139 6.48 -3.06 -9.78
N LYS A 140 6.52 -2.18 -8.76
CA LYS A 140 6.69 -0.73 -8.90
C LYS A 140 8.08 -0.25 -8.50
N ASP A 141 9.00 -1.15 -8.16
CA ASP A 141 10.38 -0.77 -7.80
C ASP A 141 11.10 -0.02 -8.92
N GLU A 142 10.95 -0.47 -10.17
CA GLU A 142 11.56 0.20 -11.32
C GLU A 142 10.98 1.60 -11.55
N LEU A 143 9.66 1.76 -11.34
CA LEU A 143 9.00 3.06 -11.45
C LEU A 143 9.52 4.02 -10.38
N LEU A 144 9.65 3.55 -9.13
CA LEU A 144 10.26 4.33 -8.05
C LEU A 144 11.70 4.71 -8.39
N ALA A 145 12.52 3.76 -8.85
CA ALA A 145 13.91 4.03 -9.23
C ALA A 145 14.02 5.05 -10.36
N ASN A 146 13.16 4.97 -11.39
CA ASN A 146 13.18 5.92 -12.51
C ASN A 146 12.79 7.33 -12.06
N ALA A 147 11.74 7.45 -11.25
CA ALA A 147 11.33 8.75 -10.72
C ALA A 147 12.39 9.37 -9.79
N LEU A 148 13.19 8.56 -9.08
CA LEU A 148 14.35 9.03 -8.30
C LEU A 148 15.54 9.47 -9.19
N LYS A 149 15.70 8.91 -10.39
CA LYS A 149 16.73 9.35 -11.36
C LYS A 149 16.40 10.69 -12.01
N GLU A 150 15.12 11.01 -12.16
CA GLU A 150 14.63 12.26 -12.75
C GLU A 150 14.58 13.43 -11.74
N MET A 151 15.00 13.20 -10.51
CA MET A 151 15.13 14.22 -9.47
C MET A 151 16.32 15.15 -9.68
#